data_AF-A0A914EQE0-F1
#
_entry.id   AF-A0A914EQE0-F1
#
_cell.length_a   1.000
_cell.length_b   1.000
_cell.length_c   1.000
_cell.angle_alpha   90.00
_cell.angle_beta   90.00
_cell.angle_gamma   90.00
#
_symmetry.space_group_name_H-M   'P 1'
#
loop_
_entity.id
_entity.type
_entity.pdbx_description
1 polymer ?
#
loop_
_entity_poly.entity_id
_entity_poly.type
_entity_poly.pdbx_seq_one_letter_code
_entity_poly.pdbx_strand_id
1 'polypeptide(L)'
;MATGGYCLPKTTNILKLQDFNDSQAEQIFNSWNKPCKGLSSSFINLSRESDEQYESKNSKSFNNSTLSLHIAAYENSIEAINNSDGVEKKVSKSKSEEPELLKKWGTLKHVFADSSSKFQNPFEFPRQQTDDQSIDSGVMQFKASQKLLNPNQLASAEGDLSFNILARCNRAREGVFRLPHGDVMTPIFMPVGTQGTIKGLCPRQVEETGCRILLCNTYHLGHRPGHEIVDKAGGIHKMMDWKYNILTDSGGFQMVSLDSMMKVDEEGVNFRSPHNGEQMHLTPEHSINIQQALGSDIMMQLDHVVSSVSDDSDFKEPMERSIRWLDRCDKVHNNRKKQILFPIIQGGLNFELRKECIDKMVPYAKYGIAIGGLSGGEEKEGFWKTVDFCCKHLPENLPKYVMGVGWQTDMVLCALSGADMFDCVYPTRTARFGTALVFENASNGELHINRQIYKDDFRPVEEDCTCRTCKKYTRAFIHASIGKEAVACHLLTVHNIHHQLELMKRLRKAINLKNVGEFLKNFIDGQFSGVEKCPAWAKMAIKELGYGPDVFETSKPEKSPATNGA
;
A
#
# COMPACT_ATOMS: atom_id res chain seq x y z
N MET A 1 6.71 29.37 -18.02
CA MET A 1 6.75 30.42 -16.98
C MET A 1 6.89 29.71 -15.64
N ALA A 2 7.80 30.21 -14.82
CA ALA A 2 8.50 29.48 -13.76
C ALA A 2 7.63 29.03 -12.57
N THR A 3 8.17 28.02 -11.91
CA THR A 3 7.86 27.42 -10.60
C THR A 3 7.66 28.43 -9.47
N GLY A 4 6.77 28.09 -8.52
CA GLY A 4 6.61 28.79 -7.24
C GLY A 4 6.03 27.87 -6.17
N GLY A 5 6.92 27.16 -5.46
CA GLY A 5 6.61 26.56 -4.16
C GLY A 5 6.59 27.65 -3.08
N TYR A 6 5.72 27.50 -2.10
CA TYR A 6 5.74 28.36 -0.91
C TYR A 6 6.76 27.85 0.10
N CYS A 7 7.89 28.56 0.20
CA CYS A 7 8.73 28.60 1.40
C CYS A 7 8.03 29.48 2.44
N LEU A 8 7.87 28.96 3.67
CA LEU A 8 7.64 29.81 4.84
C LEU A 8 9.00 30.11 5.51
N PRO A 9 9.28 31.36 5.93
CA PRO A 9 10.54 31.69 6.60
C PRO A 9 10.59 31.07 8.00
N LYS A 10 11.71 30.43 8.34
CA LYS A 10 12.10 30.11 9.71
C LYS A 10 12.44 31.42 10.45
N THR A 11 11.61 31.83 11.39
CA THR A 11 12.04 32.65 12.53
C THR A 11 11.75 31.87 13.81
N THR A 12 12.83 31.47 14.45
CA THR A 12 12.86 30.78 15.74
C THR A 12 12.42 31.75 16.83
N ASN A 13 11.22 31.54 17.38
CA ASN A 13 10.86 31.82 18.77
C ASN A 13 9.52 31.10 19.04
N ILE A 14 9.59 30.02 19.81
CA ILE A 14 8.41 29.27 20.26
C ILE A 14 7.69 30.15 21.29
N LEU A 15 6.65 30.87 20.87
CA LEU A 15 5.68 31.47 21.77
C LEU A 15 4.57 30.46 22.00
N LYS A 16 4.35 30.07 23.26
CA LYS A 16 3.31 29.11 23.64
C LYS A 16 1.95 29.78 23.46
N LEU A 17 1.01 29.07 22.82
CA LEU A 17 -0.39 29.47 22.66
C LEU A 17 -1.18 29.63 23.98
N GLN A 18 -0.53 29.51 25.14
CA GLN A 18 -1.11 29.75 26.46
C GLN A 18 -0.88 31.19 26.96
N ASP A 19 -0.11 32.02 26.24
CA ASP A 19 0.29 33.35 26.69
C ASP A 19 -0.47 34.51 26.02
N PHE A 20 -1.51 34.23 25.23
CA PHE A 20 -2.33 35.25 24.55
C PHE A 20 -3.77 35.24 25.05
N ASN A 21 -4.35 36.42 25.24
CA ASN A 21 -5.79 36.52 25.50
C ASN A 21 -6.60 36.39 24.20
N ASP A 22 -7.89 36.09 24.32
CA ASP A 22 -8.77 35.77 23.18
C ASP A 22 -8.76 36.87 22.10
N SER A 23 -8.63 38.14 22.52
CA SER A 23 -8.55 39.29 21.60
C SER A 23 -7.27 39.30 20.75
N GLN A 24 -6.15 38.82 21.30
CA GLN A 24 -4.88 38.71 20.58
C GLN A 24 -4.85 37.48 19.66
N ALA A 25 -5.46 36.37 20.07
CA ALA A 25 -5.61 35.18 19.25
C ALA A 25 -6.49 35.45 18.01
N GLU A 26 -7.56 36.24 18.19
CA GLU A 26 -8.49 36.61 17.13
C GLU A 26 -7.87 37.57 16.10
N GLN A 27 -6.98 38.49 16.51
CA GLN A 27 -6.23 39.35 15.58
C GLN A 27 -5.24 38.56 14.72
N ILE A 28 -4.56 37.56 15.30
CA ILE A 28 -3.63 36.69 14.56
C ILE A 28 -4.40 35.83 13.56
N PHE A 29 -5.53 35.25 13.98
CA PHE A 29 -6.39 34.44 13.12
C PHE A 29 -6.96 35.27 11.94
N ASN A 30 -7.38 36.51 12.19
CA ASN A 30 -7.88 37.42 11.16
C ASN A 30 -6.79 37.92 10.20
N SER A 31 -5.51 37.86 10.59
CA SER A 31 -4.39 38.18 9.69
C SER A 31 -4.13 37.08 8.66
N TRP A 32 -4.49 35.83 8.97
CA TRP A 32 -4.30 34.67 8.10
C TRP A 32 -5.40 34.53 7.03
N ASN A 33 -6.54 35.22 7.19
CA ASN A 33 -7.73 35.07 6.34
C ASN A 33 -8.08 36.30 5.46
N LYS A 34 -7.12 37.17 5.12
CA LYS A 34 -7.38 38.24 4.14
C LYS A 34 -7.37 37.70 2.69
N PRO A 35 -8.44 37.92 1.89
CA PRO A 35 -8.44 37.53 0.48
C PRO A 35 -7.62 38.48 -0.39
N CYS A 36 -6.88 37.94 -1.37
CA CYS A 36 -6.27 38.71 -2.44
C CYS A 36 -7.35 39.41 -3.29
N LYS A 37 -7.22 40.73 -3.44
CA LYS A 37 -8.13 41.54 -4.28
C LYS A 37 -7.95 41.18 -5.76
N GLY A 38 -9.04 40.74 -6.39
CA GLY A 38 -9.16 40.68 -7.84
C GLY A 38 -10.03 39.51 -8.30
N LEU A 39 -11.35 39.73 -8.41
CA LEU A 39 -12.31 39.17 -9.39
C LEU A 39 -13.75 39.55 -8.97
N SER A 40 -14.64 39.68 -9.95
CA SER A 40 -15.85 40.52 -9.97
C SER A 40 -17.03 40.14 -9.05
N SER A 41 -17.81 41.17 -8.69
CA SER A 41 -18.90 41.21 -7.70
C SER A 41 -20.27 40.70 -8.17
N SER A 42 -20.38 39.45 -8.62
CA SER A 42 -21.69 38.85 -8.99
C SER A 42 -21.98 37.47 -8.39
N PHE A 43 -21.25 37.03 -7.36
CA PHE A 43 -21.47 35.73 -6.70
C PHE A 43 -21.72 35.79 -5.18
N ILE A 44 -21.90 36.97 -4.59
CA ILE A 44 -21.97 37.14 -3.11
C ILE A 44 -23.40 37.13 -2.52
N ASN A 45 -24.46 37.05 -3.33
CA ASN A 45 -25.84 37.20 -2.82
C ASN A 45 -26.70 35.92 -2.80
N LEU A 46 -26.12 34.72 -2.87
CA LEU A 46 -26.87 33.45 -2.72
C LEU A 46 -26.37 32.51 -1.62
N SER A 47 -25.35 32.91 -0.84
CA SER A 47 -24.85 32.13 0.29
C SER A 47 -25.05 32.84 1.65
N ARG A 48 -25.88 33.88 1.70
CA ARG A 48 -26.14 34.66 2.93
C ARG A 48 -27.47 34.37 3.62
N GLU A 49 -28.36 33.59 3.01
CA GLU A 49 -29.67 33.24 3.61
C GLU A 49 -29.70 31.83 4.27
N SER A 50 -28.64 31.02 4.17
CA SER A 50 -28.60 29.69 4.82
C SER A 50 -27.88 29.65 6.16
N ASP A 51 -27.04 30.64 6.48
CA ASP A 51 -26.15 30.57 7.65
C ASP A 51 -26.71 31.32 8.88
N GLU A 52 -27.62 32.29 8.70
CA GLU A 52 -28.26 33.00 9.83
C GLU A 52 -29.35 32.18 10.55
N GLN A 53 -29.81 31.05 10.00
CA GLN A 53 -30.76 30.16 10.70
C GLN A 53 -30.10 29.06 11.54
N TYR A 54 -28.79 28.83 11.42
CA TYR A 54 -28.11 27.73 12.11
C TYR A 54 -27.37 28.14 13.40
N GLU A 55 -27.06 29.42 13.60
CA GLU A 55 -26.29 29.90 14.77
C GLU A 55 -27.14 30.24 16.03
N SER A 56 -28.48 30.18 15.97
CA SER A 56 -29.33 30.50 17.15
C SER A 56 -29.74 29.29 18.02
N LYS A 57 -29.28 28.07 17.73
CA LYS A 57 -29.55 26.89 18.56
C LYS A 57 -28.33 25.98 18.67
N ASN A 58 -27.38 26.31 19.55
CA ASN A 58 -26.66 25.36 20.44
C ASN A 58 -25.38 25.97 21.05
N SER A 59 -25.52 27.08 21.78
CA SER A 59 -24.56 27.45 22.82
C SER A 59 -25.22 27.28 24.19
N LYS A 60 -25.04 26.12 24.83
CA LYS A 60 -25.20 25.90 26.28
C LYS A 60 -24.76 24.49 26.68
N SER A 61 -23.73 24.42 27.53
CA SER A 61 -23.35 23.35 28.46
C SER A 61 -23.61 21.89 28.05
N PHE A 62 -22.54 21.16 27.74
CA PHE A 62 -22.52 19.70 27.80
C PHE A 62 -22.86 19.25 29.24
N ASN A 63 -24.05 18.69 29.45
CA ASN A 63 -24.48 18.09 30.71
C ASN A 63 -24.46 16.57 30.59
N ASN A 64 -23.99 15.88 31.63
CA ASN A 64 -23.79 14.43 31.75
C ASN A 64 -25.07 13.56 31.67
N SER A 65 -26.19 14.06 31.17
CA SER A 65 -27.46 13.31 31.03
C SER A 65 -27.67 12.67 29.66
N THR A 66 -27.03 13.18 28.60
CA THR A 66 -27.20 12.66 27.22
C THR A 66 -26.36 11.41 26.95
N LEU A 67 -25.26 11.23 27.68
CA LEU A 67 -24.40 10.04 27.62
C LEU A 67 -25.04 8.85 28.36
N SER A 68 -25.69 9.10 29.49
CA SER A 68 -26.42 8.09 30.28
C SER A 68 -27.63 7.52 29.54
N LEU A 69 -28.30 8.33 28.70
CA LEU A 69 -29.41 7.88 27.85
C LEU A 69 -28.94 7.00 26.67
N HIS A 70 -27.74 7.24 26.13
CA HIS A 70 -27.17 6.40 25.07
C HIS A 70 -26.61 5.08 25.61
N ILE A 71 -26.03 5.08 26.81
CA ILE A 71 -25.57 3.85 27.48
C ILE A 71 -26.77 2.98 27.88
N ALA A 72 -27.83 3.57 28.45
CA ALA A 72 -29.04 2.82 28.81
C ALA A 72 -29.78 2.26 27.56
N ALA A 73 -29.76 2.96 26.42
CA ALA A 73 -30.33 2.44 25.17
C ALA A 73 -29.50 1.29 24.59
N TYR A 74 -28.17 1.33 24.75
CA TYR A 74 -27.26 0.29 24.28
C TYR A 74 -27.30 -0.96 25.19
N GLU A 75 -27.39 -0.78 26.51
CA GLU A 75 -27.53 -1.87 27.49
C GLU A 75 -28.89 -2.59 27.34
N ASN A 76 -29.99 -1.86 27.13
CA ASN A 76 -31.30 -2.47 26.83
C ASN A 76 -31.30 -3.23 25.49
N SER A 77 -30.46 -2.83 24.54
CA SER A 77 -30.32 -3.52 23.24
C SER A 77 -29.55 -4.84 23.37
N ILE A 78 -28.55 -4.89 24.26
CA ILE A 78 -27.75 -6.09 24.54
C ILE A 78 -28.52 -7.08 25.41
N GLU A 79 -29.35 -6.60 26.35
CA GLU A 79 -30.22 -7.46 27.17
C GLU A 79 -31.37 -8.08 26.35
N ALA A 80 -31.86 -7.40 25.31
CA ALA A 80 -32.84 -7.94 24.37
C ALA A 80 -32.26 -8.99 23.42
N ILE A 81 -30.98 -8.86 23.04
CA ILE A 81 -30.28 -9.83 22.17
C ILE A 81 -29.87 -11.08 22.97
N ASN A 82 -29.36 -10.92 24.19
CA ASN A 82 -28.96 -12.03 25.06
C ASN A 82 -30.13 -12.86 25.63
N ASN A 83 -31.36 -12.35 25.57
CA ASN A 83 -32.57 -13.08 25.97
C ASN A 83 -33.29 -13.79 24.79
N SER A 84 -32.72 -13.79 23.58
CA SER A 84 -33.35 -14.38 22.38
C SER A 84 -32.72 -15.69 21.87
N ASP A 85 -31.61 -16.15 22.45
CA ASP A 85 -31.00 -17.44 22.12
C ASP A 85 -31.02 -18.39 23.32
N GLY A 86 -32.11 -19.15 23.46
CA GLY A 86 -32.19 -20.09 24.56
C GLY A 86 -33.40 -21.02 24.69
N VAL A 87 -34.20 -21.32 23.66
CA VAL A 87 -35.18 -22.44 23.78
C VAL A 87 -35.47 -23.13 22.43
N GLU A 88 -34.62 -24.07 22.03
CA GLU A 88 -35.08 -25.29 21.34
C GLU A 88 -34.50 -26.51 22.07
N LYS A 89 -35.25 -27.00 23.06
CA LYS A 89 -35.37 -28.45 23.35
C LYS A 89 -36.45 -28.73 24.40
N LYS A 90 -37.41 -29.57 23.98
CA LYS A 90 -38.36 -30.40 24.75
C LYS A 90 -39.61 -29.73 25.31
N VAL A 91 -40.66 -29.83 24.48
CA VAL A 91 -42.07 -29.93 24.89
C VAL A 91 -42.29 -31.23 25.67
N SER A 92 -42.80 -31.15 26.91
CA SER A 92 -43.74 -32.15 27.46
C SER A 92 -44.48 -31.62 28.70
N LYS A 93 -45.83 -31.59 28.60
CA LYS A 93 -46.85 -31.49 29.68
C LYS A 93 -46.83 -30.18 30.48
N SER A 94 -47.92 -29.48 30.78
CA SER A 94 -49.36 -29.69 30.66
C SER A 94 -50.06 -28.34 30.93
N LYS A 95 -51.25 -28.12 30.32
CA LYS A 95 -52.46 -27.38 30.78
C LYS A 95 -52.25 -26.47 32.01
N SER A 96 -52.62 -25.19 32.03
CA SER A 96 -53.89 -24.57 31.61
C SER A 96 -53.81 -23.04 31.86
N GLU A 97 -54.72 -22.29 31.22
CA GLU A 97 -55.09 -20.87 31.50
C GLU A 97 -54.39 -19.76 30.68
N GLU A 98 -54.92 -19.58 29.46
CA GLU A 98 -55.21 -18.29 28.78
C GLU A 98 -56.05 -17.33 29.66
N PRO A 99 -56.37 -16.05 29.30
CA PRO A 99 -55.85 -15.14 28.25
C PRO A 99 -55.85 -13.62 28.63
N GLU A 100 -54.79 -12.85 28.31
CA GLU A 100 -54.95 -11.39 28.11
C GLU A 100 -53.94 -10.68 27.17
N LEU A 101 -53.21 -11.43 26.32
CA LEU A 101 -52.23 -10.84 25.38
C LEU A 101 -52.56 -11.04 23.88
N LEU A 102 -53.69 -11.67 23.55
CA LEU A 102 -54.13 -11.94 22.18
C LEU A 102 -55.03 -10.86 21.55
N LYS A 103 -55.09 -9.64 22.11
CA LYS A 103 -55.90 -8.54 21.55
C LYS A 103 -55.12 -7.37 20.94
N LYS A 104 -53.79 -7.46 20.78
CA LYS A 104 -52.98 -6.37 20.16
C LYS A 104 -52.01 -6.79 19.05
N TRP A 105 -52.07 -8.04 18.55
CA TRP A 105 -51.22 -8.52 17.45
C TRP A 105 -52.02 -8.89 16.21
N GLY A 106 -52.87 -7.97 15.76
CA GLY A 106 -53.72 -8.14 14.59
C GLY A 106 -53.77 -6.90 13.71
N THR A 107 -52.63 -6.45 13.16
CA THR A 107 -52.53 -5.67 11.90
C THR A 107 -51.07 -5.38 11.56
N LEU A 108 -50.50 -6.13 10.60
CA LEU A 108 -49.44 -5.77 9.63
C LEU A 108 -48.73 -7.05 9.13
N LYS A 109 -49.50 -7.94 8.50
CA LYS A 109 -48.99 -8.88 7.49
C LYS A 109 -49.38 -8.33 6.13
N HIS A 110 -48.49 -7.57 5.49
CA HIS A 110 -48.39 -7.43 4.05
C HIS A 110 -46.99 -6.90 3.72
N VAL A 111 -46.45 -7.37 2.60
CA VAL A 111 -45.15 -7.08 1.98
C VAL A 111 -43.99 -8.02 2.38
N PHE A 112 -43.59 -8.82 1.37
CA PHE A 112 -42.44 -9.72 1.23
C PHE A 112 -42.51 -11.14 1.78
N ALA A 113 -43.48 -11.90 1.26
CA ALA A 113 -43.26 -13.30 0.89
C ALA A 113 -43.85 -13.53 -0.50
N ASP A 114 -43.07 -13.24 -1.56
CA ASP A 114 -43.34 -13.79 -2.90
C ASP A 114 -42.06 -13.73 -3.76
N SER A 115 -41.90 -14.71 -4.65
CA SER A 115 -40.79 -14.94 -5.62
C SER A 115 -39.55 -15.73 -5.17
N SER A 116 -39.75 -16.88 -4.53
CA SER A 116 -38.84 -18.04 -4.60
C SER A 116 -39.49 -19.21 -5.35
N SER A 117 -39.95 -18.97 -6.59
CA SER A 117 -40.29 -20.05 -7.53
C SER A 117 -40.53 -19.48 -8.93
N LYS A 118 -39.48 -19.46 -9.77
CA LYS A 118 -39.54 -19.46 -11.25
C LYS A 118 -38.12 -19.27 -11.79
N PHE A 119 -37.42 -20.36 -12.03
CA PHE A 119 -36.62 -20.58 -13.23
C PHE A 119 -36.42 -22.09 -13.36
N GLN A 120 -37.41 -22.71 -14.02
CA GLN A 120 -37.28 -24.05 -14.57
C GLN A 120 -36.24 -23.98 -15.69
N ASN A 121 -35.37 -24.97 -15.67
CA ASN A 121 -34.37 -25.33 -16.66
C ASN A 121 -35.06 -25.69 -17.99
N PRO A 122 -34.81 -25.00 -19.13
CA PRO A 122 -35.08 -25.57 -20.43
C PRO A 122 -33.76 -25.88 -21.15
N PHE A 123 -33.77 -26.93 -21.97
CA PHE A 123 -32.68 -27.43 -22.81
C PHE A 123 -31.86 -28.60 -22.23
N GLU A 124 -32.51 -29.76 -22.33
CA GLU A 124 -31.89 -31.05 -22.64
C GLU A 124 -31.01 -30.92 -23.91
N PHE A 125 -29.79 -31.48 -23.86
CA PHE A 125 -28.97 -31.70 -25.04
C PHE A 125 -29.37 -33.03 -25.71
N PRO A 126 -29.70 -33.06 -27.01
CA PRO A 126 -29.83 -34.33 -27.71
C PRO A 126 -28.44 -34.90 -28.02
N ARG A 127 -28.26 -36.20 -27.75
CA ARG A 127 -27.17 -37.00 -28.32
C ARG A 127 -27.48 -37.23 -29.81
N GLN A 128 -26.60 -36.77 -30.69
CA GLN A 128 -26.50 -37.29 -32.06
C GLN A 128 -25.03 -37.56 -32.40
N GLN A 129 -24.74 -38.81 -32.75
CA GLN A 129 -23.63 -39.18 -33.63
C GLN A 129 -23.96 -38.72 -35.05
N THR A 130 -22.98 -38.21 -35.80
CA THR A 130 -22.46 -38.75 -37.08
C THR A 130 -21.51 -37.76 -37.78
N ASP A 131 -20.38 -38.32 -38.23
CA ASP A 131 -19.66 -38.14 -39.51
C ASP A 131 -18.97 -36.81 -39.90
N ASP A 132 -17.63 -36.88 -39.81
CA ASP A 132 -16.58 -36.58 -40.81
C ASP A 132 -16.94 -35.74 -42.07
N GLN A 133 -16.28 -34.58 -42.26
CA GLN A 133 -15.39 -34.27 -43.40
C GLN A 133 -14.95 -32.78 -43.45
N SER A 134 -13.62 -32.61 -43.44
CA SER A 134 -12.74 -31.59 -44.05
C SER A 134 -13.30 -30.22 -44.49
N ILE A 135 -12.67 -29.12 -44.01
CA ILE A 135 -11.88 -28.17 -44.84
C ILE A 135 -10.73 -27.60 -43.99
N ASP A 136 -9.53 -27.70 -44.55
CA ASP A 136 -8.22 -27.34 -44.03
C ASP A 136 -7.87 -25.89 -44.39
N SER A 137 -7.34 -25.11 -43.42
CA SER A 137 -6.18 -24.22 -43.60
C SER A 137 -6.01 -23.28 -42.39
N GLY A 138 -4.88 -23.40 -41.68
CA GLY A 138 -4.27 -22.25 -40.99
C GLY A 138 -4.33 -22.20 -39.46
N VAL A 139 -4.06 -23.29 -38.73
CA VAL A 139 -3.70 -23.20 -37.29
C VAL A 139 -2.51 -24.12 -37.00
N MET A 140 -1.31 -23.65 -37.32
CA MET A 140 -0.05 -24.20 -36.81
C MET A 140 0.55 -23.19 -35.83
N GLN A 141 0.94 -23.68 -34.65
CA GLN A 141 1.73 -23.03 -33.59
C GLN A 141 1.02 -22.07 -32.61
N PHE A 142 0.19 -22.62 -31.72
CA PHE A 142 0.03 -22.10 -30.35
C PHE A 142 -0.12 -23.26 -29.36
N LYS A 143 0.93 -24.09 -29.23
CA LYS A 143 1.07 -25.06 -28.14
C LYS A 143 2.53 -25.10 -27.67
N ALA A 144 2.95 -24.04 -26.99
CA ALA A 144 4.03 -24.08 -26.02
C ALA A 144 3.79 -22.97 -24.99
N SER A 145 4.15 -23.24 -23.73
CA SER A 145 4.12 -22.33 -22.57
C SER A 145 2.75 -21.88 -22.02
N GLN A 146 1.88 -22.83 -21.68
CA GLN A 146 1.02 -22.69 -20.50
C GLN A 146 1.10 -23.97 -19.65
N LYS A 147 2.21 -24.13 -18.92
CA LYS A 147 2.16 -24.87 -17.65
C LYS A 147 1.71 -23.87 -16.59
N LEU A 148 0.39 -23.71 -16.47
CA LEU A 148 -0.21 -23.16 -15.26
C LEU A 148 0.13 -24.15 -14.14
N LEU A 149 1.05 -23.76 -13.25
CA LEU A 149 1.35 -24.52 -12.05
C LEU A 149 0.08 -24.61 -11.20
N ASN A 150 -0.27 -25.84 -10.82
CA ASN A 150 -1.42 -26.15 -10.00
C ASN A 150 -1.18 -25.59 -8.58
N PRO A 151 -2.04 -24.70 -8.03
CA PRO A 151 -1.80 -24.05 -6.73
C PRO A 151 -1.67 -25.02 -5.55
N ASN A 152 -2.22 -26.23 -5.66
CA ASN A 152 -2.21 -27.23 -4.60
C ASN A 152 -0.98 -28.16 -4.61
N GLN A 153 0.02 -27.90 -5.47
CA GLN A 153 1.34 -28.58 -5.41
C GLN A 153 2.44 -27.72 -4.77
N LEU A 154 2.10 -26.55 -4.21
CA LEU A 154 3.02 -25.59 -3.58
C LEU A 154 3.12 -25.73 -2.06
N ALA A 155 2.62 -26.81 -1.49
CA ALA A 155 2.80 -27.12 -0.07
C ALA A 155 3.64 -28.40 0.07
N SER A 156 4.67 -28.32 0.90
CA SER A 156 5.60 -29.38 1.31
C SER A 156 6.77 -29.72 0.36
N ALA A 157 7.84 -28.96 0.50
CA ALA A 157 9.19 -29.50 0.64
C ALA A 157 10.04 -28.45 1.38
N GLU A 158 10.85 -28.85 2.34
CA GLU A 158 11.94 -28.03 2.88
C GLU A 158 12.84 -27.60 1.70
N GLY A 159 12.58 -26.43 1.13
CA GLY A 159 13.33 -25.88 0.02
C GLY A 159 14.39 -24.92 0.53
N ASP A 160 15.62 -25.08 0.06
CA ASP A 160 16.70 -24.15 0.38
C ASP A 160 16.34 -22.73 -0.07
N LEU A 161 16.42 -21.79 0.88
CA LEU A 161 16.29 -20.34 0.65
C LEU A 161 17.17 -19.94 -0.55
N SER A 162 16.57 -19.34 -1.58
CA SER A 162 17.30 -19.06 -2.82
C SER A 162 16.64 -17.97 -3.65
N PHE A 163 17.45 -17.21 -4.37
CA PHE A 163 16.99 -16.27 -5.38
C PHE A 163 17.49 -16.68 -6.74
N ASN A 164 16.57 -16.96 -7.67
CA ASN A 164 16.90 -17.37 -9.03
C ASN A 164 16.38 -16.33 -10.02
N ILE A 165 17.26 -15.88 -10.92
CA ILE A 165 16.88 -14.98 -12.01
C ILE A 165 16.35 -15.83 -13.16
N LEU A 166 15.10 -15.59 -13.55
CA LEU A 166 14.39 -16.30 -14.61
C LEU A 166 14.59 -15.66 -15.98
N ALA A 167 14.56 -14.33 -16.04
CA ALA A 167 14.77 -13.58 -17.27
C ALA A 167 15.43 -12.23 -17.00
N ARG A 168 16.03 -11.66 -18.06
CA ARG A 168 16.63 -10.33 -18.05
C ARG A 168 16.29 -9.55 -19.30
N CYS A 169 16.12 -8.25 -19.13
CA CYS A 169 16.09 -7.27 -20.20
C CYS A 169 16.95 -6.08 -19.74
N ASN A 170 18.09 -5.87 -20.38
CA ASN A 170 19.17 -5.03 -19.84
C ASN A 170 19.50 -5.44 -18.40
N ARG A 171 19.40 -4.53 -17.44
CA ARG A 171 19.59 -4.79 -16.00
C ARG A 171 18.31 -5.12 -15.24
N ALA A 172 17.15 -4.97 -15.87
CA ALA A 172 15.88 -5.40 -15.27
C ALA A 172 15.85 -6.93 -15.18
N ARG A 173 15.37 -7.45 -14.05
CA ARG A 173 15.39 -8.89 -13.74
C ARG A 173 14.00 -9.36 -13.39
N GLU A 174 13.57 -10.46 -13.99
CA GLU A 174 12.48 -11.28 -13.46
C GLU A 174 13.12 -12.39 -12.64
N GLY A 175 12.69 -12.58 -11.40
CA GLY A 175 13.23 -13.61 -10.52
C GLY A 175 12.17 -14.33 -9.70
N VAL A 176 12.60 -15.39 -9.03
CA VAL A 176 11.84 -16.09 -8.00
C VAL A 176 12.68 -16.17 -6.73
N PHE A 177 12.13 -15.63 -5.65
CA PHE A 177 12.70 -15.70 -4.31
C PHE A 177 11.95 -16.77 -3.51
N ARG A 178 12.63 -17.88 -3.22
CA ARG A 178 12.12 -18.96 -2.40
C ARG A 178 12.30 -18.62 -0.93
N LEU A 179 11.18 -18.48 -0.23
CA LEU A 179 11.10 -18.13 1.18
C LEU A 179 10.31 -19.21 1.94
N PRO A 180 10.40 -19.26 3.28
CA PRO A 180 9.78 -20.32 4.09
C PRO A 180 8.27 -20.47 3.87
N HIS A 181 7.54 -19.38 3.62
CA HIS A 181 6.09 -19.37 3.40
C HIS A 181 5.71 -19.20 1.91
N GLY A 182 6.58 -19.66 1.02
CA GLY A 182 6.30 -19.82 -0.41
C GLY A 182 7.08 -18.89 -1.32
N ASP A 183 6.94 -19.09 -2.62
CA ASP A 183 7.69 -18.36 -3.64
C ASP A 183 7.17 -16.93 -3.84
N VAL A 184 8.10 -16.00 -4.05
CA VAL A 184 7.83 -14.60 -4.40
C VAL A 184 8.44 -14.27 -5.76
N MET A 185 7.60 -13.86 -6.71
CA MET A 185 8.05 -13.41 -8.04
C MET A 185 8.53 -11.96 -8.00
N THR A 186 9.72 -11.66 -8.54
CA THR A 186 10.31 -10.31 -8.56
C THR A 186 10.40 -9.71 -9.98
N PRO A 187 10.31 -8.38 -10.18
CA PRO A 187 10.10 -7.36 -9.16
C PRO A 187 8.74 -7.48 -8.44
N ILE A 188 8.68 -7.10 -7.16
CA ILE A 188 7.50 -7.20 -6.31
C ILE A 188 7.26 -5.92 -5.50
N PHE A 189 5.99 -5.57 -5.34
CA PHE A 189 5.54 -4.55 -4.39
C PHE A 189 4.98 -5.24 -3.14
N MET A 190 5.41 -4.79 -1.96
CA MET A 190 5.01 -5.28 -0.65
C MET A 190 4.07 -4.25 0.01
N PRO A 191 2.76 -4.55 0.10
CA PRO A 191 1.86 -3.73 0.89
C PRO A 191 2.26 -3.69 2.37
N VAL A 192 2.03 -2.56 3.03
CA VAL A 192 2.47 -2.34 4.41
C VAL A 192 1.33 -2.57 5.42
N GLY A 193 1.54 -3.53 6.32
CA GLY A 193 0.71 -3.83 7.48
C GLY A 193 1.29 -3.23 8.77
N THR A 194 0.79 -2.07 9.19
CA THR A 194 1.35 -1.31 10.33
C THR A 194 1.23 -2.05 11.67
N GLN A 195 0.13 -2.71 11.97
CA GLN A 195 -0.10 -3.44 13.24
C GLN A 195 -0.46 -4.90 12.96
N GLY A 196 0.30 -5.55 12.07
CA GLY A 196 -0.10 -6.87 11.59
C GLY A 196 -1.43 -6.85 10.83
N THR A 197 -1.77 -5.71 10.23
CA THR A 197 -2.93 -5.59 9.35
C THR A 197 -2.68 -4.49 8.35
N ILE A 198 -3.03 -4.75 7.10
CA ILE A 198 -3.16 -3.69 6.11
C ILE A 198 -4.37 -2.85 6.49
N LYS A 199 -4.20 -1.53 6.56
CA LYS A 199 -5.26 -0.63 6.99
C LYS A 199 -6.49 -0.78 6.09
N GLY A 200 -7.54 -1.37 6.65
CA GLY A 200 -8.83 -1.56 5.99
C GLY A 200 -9.01 -2.92 5.32
N LEU A 201 -8.05 -3.86 5.29
CA LEU A 201 -8.22 -5.15 4.62
C LEU A 201 -8.00 -6.34 5.56
N CYS A 202 -8.84 -7.36 5.42
CA CYS A 202 -8.57 -8.68 6.00
C CYS A 202 -7.53 -9.45 5.15
N PRO A 203 -6.73 -10.35 5.75
CA PRO A 203 -5.70 -11.14 5.07
C PRO A 203 -6.19 -11.84 3.80
N ARG A 204 -7.39 -12.44 3.84
CA ARG A 204 -8.02 -13.08 2.66
C ARG A 204 -8.18 -12.12 1.49
N GLN A 205 -8.56 -10.87 1.75
CA GLN A 205 -8.75 -9.86 0.70
C GLN A 205 -7.40 -9.42 0.13
N VAL A 206 -6.35 -9.41 0.95
CA VAL A 206 -4.97 -9.18 0.50
C VAL A 206 -4.50 -10.35 -0.38
N GLU A 207 -4.78 -11.59 0.01
CA GLU A 207 -4.48 -12.78 -0.80
C GLU A 207 -5.18 -12.73 -2.17
N GLU A 208 -6.45 -12.33 -2.21
CA GLU A 208 -7.25 -12.17 -3.44
C GLU A 208 -6.63 -11.17 -4.43
N THR A 209 -5.81 -10.21 -3.97
CA THR A 209 -5.08 -9.29 -4.86
C THR A 209 -3.90 -9.95 -5.60
N GLY A 210 -3.49 -11.15 -5.18
CA GLY A 210 -2.30 -11.84 -5.69
C GLY A 210 -1.04 -11.59 -4.85
N CYS A 211 -1.16 -10.90 -3.72
CA CYS A 211 -0.05 -10.63 -2.81
C CYS A 211 0.50 -11.95 -2.21
N ARG A 212 1.83 -12.10 -2.18
CA ARG A 212 2.54 -13.27 -1.62
C ARG A 212 3.65 -12.90 -0.63
N ILE A 213 3.84 -11.60 -0.41
CA ILE A 213 4.70 -11.06 0.63
C ILE A 213 4.20 -9.68 1.02
N LEU A 214 4.16 -9.38 2.31
CA LEU A 214 3.81 -8.06 2.83
C LEU A 214 4.88 -7.59 3.83
N LEU A 215 4.91 -6.29 4.09
CA LEU A 215 5.75 -5.71 5.12
C LEU A 215 4.93 -5.55 6.41
N CYS A 216 5.44 -6.02 7.54
CA CYS A 216 4.91 -5.71 8.86
C CYS A 216 5.86 -4.80 9.63
N ASN A 217 5.30 -3.81 10.32
CA ASN A 217 6.13 -2.91 11.10
C ASN A 217 6.43 -3.50 12.49
N THR A 218 7.72 -3.62 12.80
CA THR A 218 8.22 -4.19 14.06
C THR A 218 7.97 -3.28 15.25
N TYR A 219 8.08 -1.96 15.07
CA TYR A 219 7.87 -1.00 16.16
C TYR A 219 6.46 -1.13 16.75
N HIS A 220 5.45 -1.11 15.89
CA HIS A 220 4.07 -1.18 16.34
C HIS A 220 3.72 -2.56 16.92
N LEU A 221 4.07 -3.65 16.23
CA LEU A 221 3.77 -5.01 16.69
C LEU A 221 4.55 -5.40 17.95
N GLY A 222 5.83 -5.03 18.00
CA GLY A 222 6.75 -5.32 19.08
C GLY A 222 6.38 -4.64 20.40
N HIS A 223 5.61 -3.56 20.34
CA HIS A 223 5.10 -2.82 21.50
C HIS A 223 3.60 -3.04 21.74
N ARG A 224 2.79 -3.21 20.69
CA ARG A 224 1.33 -3.39 20.77
C ARG A 224 0.86 -4.40 19.71
N PRO A 225 0.55 -5.65 20.11
CA PRO A 225 0.31 -6.10 21.49
C PRO A 225 1.59 -6.32 22.31
N GLY A 226 2.77 -6.34 21.69
CA GLY A 226 4.00 -6.78 22.32
C GLY A 226 4.48 -8.08 21.69
N HIS A 227 5.76 -8.17 21.34
CA HIS A 227 6.32 -9.35 20.65
C HIS A 227 6.17 -10.65 21.45
N GLU A 228 6.20 -10.59 22.78
CA GLU A 228 5.92 -11.75 23.65
C GLU A 228 4.49 -12.28 23.49
N ILE A 229 3.51 -11.39 23.26
CA ILE A 229 2.11 -11.79 23.01
C ILE A 229 1.99 -12.41 21.62
N VAL A 230 2.67 -11.83 20.62
CA VAL A 230 2.71 -12.37 19.27
C VAL A 230 3.35 -13.77 19.25
N ASP A 231 4.46 -13.95 19.95
CA ASP A 231 5.13 -15.25 20.08
C ASP A 231 4.23 -16.29 20.76
N LYS A 232 3.57 -15.92 21.88
CA LYS A 232 2.57 -16.78 22.55
C LYS A 232 1.38 -17.14 21.64
N ALA A 233 0.99 -16.25 20.73
CA ALA A 233 -0.05 -16.53 19.73
C ALA A 233 0.43 -17.50 18.62
N GLY A 234 1.73 -17.80 18.56
CA GLY A 234 2.38 -18.67 17.59
C GLY A 234 2.98 -17.92 16.40
N GLY A 235 3.41 -16.68 16.60
CA GLY A 235 4.03 -15.83 15.58
C GLY A 235 3.03 -14.98 14.80
N ILE A 236 3.57 -14.02 14.05
CA ILE A 236 2.78 -13.00 13.36
C ILE A 236 1.91 -13.58 12.25
N HIS A 237 2.40 -14.60 11.52
CA HIS A 237 1.63 -15.33 10.51
C HIS A 237 0.34 -15.90 11.09
N LYS A 238 0.44 -16.60 12.22
CA LYS A 238 -0.72 -17.22 12.88
C LYS A 238 -1.65 -16.19 13.50
N MET A 239 -1.09 -15.16 14.13
CA MET A 239 -1.89 -14.08 14.72
C MET A 239 -2.72 -13.33 13.67
N MET A 240 -2.14 -13.12 12.48
CA MET A 240 -2.81 -12.43 11.39
C MET A 240 -3.66 -13.35 10.51
N ASP A 241 -3.57 -14.68 10.64
CA ASP A 241 -4.07 -15.63 9.63
C ASP A 241 -3.52 -15.33 8.22
N TRP A 242 -2.21 -15.06 8.13
CA TRP A 242 -1.48 -14.85 6.88
C TRP A 242 -0.51 -15.99 6.63
N LYS A 243 -0.79 -16.77 5.58
CA LYS A 243 -0.04 -17.99 5.25
C LYS A 243 1.15 -17.80 4.30
N TYR A 244 1.38 -16.57 3.81
CA TYR A 244 2.47 -16.27 2.90
C TYR A 244 3.57 -15.46 3.61
N ASN A 245 4.55 -14.99 2.86
CA ASN A 245 5.74 -14.40 3.46
C ASN A 245 5.48 -13.03 4.12
N ILE A 246 6.30 -12.71 5.12
CA ILE A 246 6.32 -11.44 5.83
C ILE A 246 7.75 -10.93 5.90
N LEU A 247 7.96 -9.68 5.51
CA LEU A 247 9.15 -8.91 5.83
C LEU A 247 8.85 -8.01 7.03
N THR A 248 9.72 -7.97 8.03
CA THR A 248 9.64 -7.01 9.13
C THR A 248 10.73 -5.97 9.02
N ASP A 249 10.36 -4.68 9.12
CA ASP A 249 11.36 -3.62 9.27
C ASP A 249 12.02 -3.68 10.67
N SER A 250 13.04 -2.85 10.91
CA SER A 250 13.73 -2.84 12.21
C SER A 250 13.02 -2.02 13.29
N GLY A 251 12.07 -1.16 12.89
CA GLY A 251 11.42 -0.16 13.73
C GLY A 251 12.17 1.18 13.84
N GLY A 252 13.44 1.26 13.41
CA GLY A 252 14.27 2.47 13.57
C GLY A 252 13.76 3.67 12.79
N PHE A 253 13.36 3.49 11.53
CA PHE A 253 12.91 4.60 10.67
C PHE A 253 11.64 5.29 11.18
N GLN A 254 10.69 4.52 11.71
CA GLN A 254 9.46 5.07 12.27
C GLN A 254 9.74 5.92 13.50
N MET A 255 10.72 5.52 14.30
CA MET A 255 11.13 6.29 15.46
C MET A 255 11.76 7.63 15.07
N VAL A 256 12.60 7.65 14.02
CA VAL A 256 13.20 8.88 13.46
C VAL A 256 12.16 9.85 12.89
N SER A 257 11.10 9.33 12.27
CA SER A 257 10.07 10.15 11.62
C SER A 257 8.94 10.62 12.54
N LEU A 258 8.81 10.04 13.75
CA LEU A 258 7.70 10.32 14.67
C LEU A 258 8.08 11.17 15.89
N ASP A 259 9.36 11.25 16.28
CA ASP A 259 9.77 11.95 17.50
C ASP A 259 10.92 12.94 17.26
N SER A 260 10.64 14.24 17.46
CA SER A 260 11.66 15.30 17.43
C SER A 260 12.64 15.23 18.61
N MET A 261 12.35 14.40 19.63
CA MET A 261 13.20 14.16 20.79
C MET A 261 14.02 12.87 20.71
N MET A 262 14.11 12.25 19.53
CA MET A 262 14.93 11.06 19.32
C MET A 262 16.43 11.37 19.51
N LYS A 263 17.14 10.49 20.24
CA LYS A 263 18.60 10.52 20.36
C LYS A 263 19.20 9.19 19.93
N VAL A 264 20.10 9.23 18.96
CA VAL A 264 20.84 8.06 18.47
C VAL A 264 22.28 8.11 18.97
N ASP A 265 22.71 7.08 19.67
CA ASP A 265 24.09 6.87 20.10
C ASP A 265 24.61 5.52 19.56
N GLU A 266 25.75 5.04 20.05
CA GLU A 266 26.30 3.75 19.59
C GLU A 266 25.50 2.56 20.13
N GLU A 267 24.83 2.69 21.28
CA GLU A 267 24.08 1.60 21.90
C GLU A 267 22.79 1.31 21.15
N GLY A 268 22.11 2.35 20.69
CA GLY A 268 20.89 2.21 19.93
C GLY A 268 20.15 3.54 19.71
N VAL A 269 18.84 3.42 19.57
CA VAL A 269 17.94 4.56 19.41
C VAL A 269 17.11 4.75 20.68
N ASN A 270 17.26 5.91 21.30
CA ASN A 270 16.46 6.36 22.44
C ASN A 270 15.32 7.25 21.94
N PHE A 271 14.11 6.98 22.39
CA PHE A 271 12.94 7.76 22.03
C PHE A 271 11.85 7.67 23.09
N ARG A 272 10.88 8.57 22.99
CA ARG A 272 9.70 8.52 23.84
C ARG A 272 8.53 7.94 23.04
N SER A 273 7.82 6.98 23.64
CA SER A 273 6.57 6.48 23.09
C SER A 273 5.60 7.64 22.83
N PRO A 274 5.13 7.83 21.58
CA PRO A 274 4.11 8.85 21.29
C PRO A 274 2.77 8.50 21.92
N HIS A 275 2.59 7.27 22.42
CA HIS A 275 1.31 6.80 22.94
C HIS A 275 1.17 6.90 24.47
N ASN A 276 2.22 6.58 25.22
CA ASN A 276 2.19 6.56 26.70
C ASN A 276 3.32 7.39 27.34
N GLY A 277 4.21 7.98 26.54
CA GLY A 277 5.31 8.79 27.06
C GLY A 277 6.46 8.02 27.70
N GLU A 278 6.44 6.68 27.64
CA GLU A 278 7.49 5.82 28.18
C GLU A 278 8.79 5.97 27.37
N GLN A 279 9.94 6.02 28.06
CA GLN A 279 11.23 6.00 27.37
C GLN A 279 11.54 4.60 26.91
N MET A 280 11.83 4.46 25.63
CA MET A 280 12.21 3.21 25.00
C MET A 280 13.62 3.32 24.45
N HIS A 281 14.37 2.23 24.59
CA HIS A 281 15.71 2.08 24.04
C HIS A 281 15.72 0.87 23.09
N LEU A 282 15.86 1.13 21.80
CA LEU A 282 15.93 0.09 20.78
C LEU A 282 17.39 -0.12 20.36
N THR A 283 17.99 -1.20 20.84
CA THR A 283 19.31 -1.65 20.38
C THR A 283 19.19 -2.58 19.18
N PRO A 284 20.28 -2.79 18.40
CA PRO A 284 20.37 -3.84 17.38
C PRO A 284 19.91 -5.21 17.89
N GLU A 285 20.37 -5.62 19.07
CA GLU A 285 20.01 -6.92 19.65
C GLU A 285 18.52 -7.01 19.98
N HIS A 286 17.97 -5.95 20.57
CA HIS A 286 16.55 -5.91 20.92
C HIS A 286 15.66 -5.94 19.66
N SER A 287 16.02 -5.18 18.61
CA SER A 287 15.30 -5.19 17.33
C SER A 287 15.27 -6.58 16.70
N ILE A 288 16.40 -7.30 16.67
CA ILE A 288 16.44 -8.67 16.14
C ILE A 288 15.67 -9.65 17.03
N ASN A 289 15.73 -9.51 18.36
CA ASN A 289 14.94 -10.36 19.27
C ASN A 289 13.43 -10.18 19.08
N ILE A 290 12.97 -8.94 18.89
CA ILE A 290 11.58 -8.66 18.54
C ILE A 290 11.22 -9.38 17.23
N GLN A 291 12.00 -9.20 16.17
CA GLN A 291 11.70 -9.81 14.86
C GLN A 291 11.75 -11.35 14.87
N GLN A 292 12.65 -11.94 15.66
CA GLN A 292 12.69 -13.39 15.88
C GLN A 292 11.42 -13.89 16.59
N ALA A 293 10.94 -13.18 17.60
CA ALA A 293 9.69 -13.49 18.30
C ALA A 293 8.44 -13.26 17.42
N LEU A 294 8.47 -12.27 16.53
CA LEU A 294 7.42 -12.10 15.52
C LEU A 294 7.41 -13.26 14.53
N GLY A 295 8.57 -13.82 14.18
CA GLY A 295 8.67 -14.98 13.29
C GLY A 295 8.50 -14.65 11.80
N SER A 296 8.91 -13.45 11.36
CA SER A 296 8.90 -13.04 9.95
C SER A 296 9.91 -13.80 9.09
N ASP A 297 9.65 -13.93 7.80
CA ASP A 297 10.55 -14.61 6.85
C ASP A 297 11.82 -13.80 6.56
N ILE A 298 11.67 -12.47 6.50
CA ILE A 298 12.77 -11.53 6.28
C ILE A 298 12.78 -10.51 7.42
N MET A 299 13.92 -10.34 8.05
CA MET A 299 14.22 -9.37 9.09
C MET A 299 15.17 -8.30 8.54
N MET A 300 14.89 -7.05 8.86
CA MET A 300 15.77 -5.94 8.52
C MET A 300 16.71 -5.62 9.68
N GLN A 301 17.98 -5.30 9.38
CA GLN A 301 18.90 -4.79 10.42
C GLN A 301 18.36 -3.48 11.02
N LEU A 302 18.69 -3.19 12.27
CA LEU A 302 18.59 -1.83 12.79
C LEU A 302 19.72 -0.98 12.18
N ASP A 303 19.38 0.19 11.67
CA ASP A 303 20.30 1.12 11.01
C ASP A 303 20.12 2.55 11.52
N HIS A 304 21.15 3.38 11.33
CA HIS A 304 21.12 4.79 11.71
C HIS A 304 20.73 5.62 10.48
N VAL A 305 19.43 5.94 10.38
CA VAL A 305 18.88 6.69 9.25
C VAL A 305 19.05 8.19 9.45
N VAL A 306 19.60 8.86 8.44
CA VAL A 306 19.67 10.33 8.34
C VAL A 306 18.93 10.81 7.11
N SER A 307 18.29 11.97 7.23
CA SER A 307 17.57 12.61 6.12
C SER A 307 18.51 12.95 4.96
N SER A 308 18.09 12.62 3.74
CA SER A 308 18.82 12.89 2.50
C SER A 308 18.88 14.39 2.13
N VAL A 309 18.10 15.25 2.79
CA VAL A 309 17.96 16.69 2.48
C VAL A 309 18.47 17.62 3.59
N SER A 310 19.18 17.10 4.59
CA SER A 310 19.73 17.95 5.65
C SER A 310 21.00 18.66 5.15
N ASP A 311 21.01 20.00 5.22
CA ASP A 311 22.13 20.85 4.75
C ASP A 311 23.47 20.56 5.47
N ASP A 312 23.41 19.99 6.68
CA ASP A 312 24.56 19.62 7.52
C ASP A 312 24.76 18.10 7.63
N SER A 313 24.20 17.30 6.70
CA SER A 313 24.23 15.84 6.81
C SER A 313 25.63 15.25 6.58
N ASP A 314 26.34 14.96 7.67
CA ASP A 314 27.42 13.98 7.65
C ASP A 314 26.80 12.57 7.60
N PHE A 315 26.86 11.94 6.43
CA PHE A 315 26.40 10.57 6.23
C PHE A 315 27.43 9.51 6.66
N LYS A 316 28.68 9.90 6.94
CA LYS A 316 29.77 8.96 7.21
C LYS A 316 29.57 8.25 8.54
N GLU A 317 29.45 8.97 9.65
CA GLU A 317 29.27 8.35 10.96
C GLU A 317 27.96 7.52 11.05
N PRO A 318 26.79 7.98 10.57
CA PRO A 318 25.60 7.13 10.49
C PRO A 318 25.78 5.86 9.67
N MET A 319 26.50 5.94 8.54
CA MET A 319 26.83 4.79 7.71
C MET A 319 27.77 3.82 8.44
N GLU A 320 28.84 4.31 9.05
CA GLU A 320 29.79 3.52 9.83
C GLU A 320 29.12 2.86 11.05
N ARG A 321 28.24 3.59 11.75
CA ARG A 321 27.42 3.04 12.84
C ARG A 321 26.49 1.95 12.35
N SER A 322 25.83 2.14 11.20
CA SER A 322 24.96 1.11 10.61
C SER A 322 25.73 -0.18 10.30
N ILE A 323 27.01 -0.09 9.90
CA ILE A 323 27.88 -1.26 9.71
C ILE A 323 28.19 -1.95 11.05
N ARG A 324 28.52 -1.19 12.09
CA ARG A 324 28.76 -1.75 13.43
C ARG A 324 27.49 -2.40 14.01
N TRP A 325 26.33 -1.80 13.77
CA TRP A 325 25.04 -2.34 14.17
C TRP A 325 24.64 -3.59 13.39
N LEU A 326 25.04 -3.72 12.12
CA LEU A 326 24.85 -4.97 11.35
C LEU A 326 25.59 -6.14 12.00
N ASP A 327 26.84 -5.96 12.39
CA ASP A 327 27.62 -6.99 13.09
C ASP A 327 26.93 -7.42 14.40
N ARG A 328 26.41 -6.45 15.17
CA ARG A 328 25.60 -6.72 16.37
C ARG A 328 24.31 -7.48 16.05
N CYS A 329 23.58 -7.10 15.01
CA CYS A 329 22.38 -7.81 14.55
C CYS A 329 22.70 -9.25 14.15
N ASP A 330 23.77 -9.47 13.38
CA ASP A 330 24.16 -10.79 12.88
C ASP A 330 24.56 -11.74 14.02
N LYS A 331 25.24 -11.23 15.06
CA LYS A 331 25.65 -12.01 16.24
C LYS A 331 24.48 -12.61 17.02
N VAL A 332 23.36 -11.90 17.14
CA VAL A 332 22.17 -12.40 17.86
C VAL A 332 21.18 -13.14 16.98
N HIS A 333 21.33 -13.06 15.65
CA HIS A 333 20.49 -13.78 14.70
C HIS A 333 20.80 -15.29 14.73
N ASN A 334 19.90 -16.05 15.36
CA ASN A 334 20.08 -17.48 15.61
C ASN A 334 19.28 -18.39 14.64
N ASN A 335 18.12 -17.96 14.13
CA ASN A 335 17.20 -18.80 13.36
C ASN A 335 17.39 -18.71 11.84
N ARG A 336 18.64 -18.87 11.38
CA ARG A 336 19.06 -18.58 10.00
C ARG A 336 18.46 -19.47 8.91
N LYS A 337 17.79 -20.56 9.29
CA LYS A 337 17.09 -21.47 8.36
C LYS A 337 15.65 -21.04 8.08
N LYS A 338 15.05 -20.26 8.98
CA LYS A 338 13.64 -19.86 8.90
C LYS A 338 13.46 -18.36 8.74
N GLN A 339 14.46 -17.56 9.08
CA GLN A 339 14.41 -16.11 8.97
C GLN A 339 15.71 -15.61 8.34
N ILE A 340 15.59 -14.63 7.45
CA ILE A 340 16.71 -14.05 6.72
C ILE A 340 16.98 -12.65 7.26
N LEU A 341 18.25 -12.31 7.53
CA LEU A 341 18.63 -10.94 7.87
C LEU A 341 19.09 -10.20 6.61
N PHE A 342 18.49 -9.06 6.31
CA PHE A 342 18.90 -8.15 5.25
C PHE A 342 19.74 -6.99 5.81
N PRO A 343 20.99 -6.83 5.34
CA PRO A 343 21.74 -5.59 5.49
C PRO A 343 21.05 -4.43 4.75
N ILE A 344 21.21 -3.21 5.25
CA ILE A 344 20.68 -1.97 4.65
C ILE A 344 21.84 -1.06 4.29
N ILE A 345 22.08 -0.88 3.00
CA ILE A 345 23.07 0.07 2.49
C ILE A 345 22.65 1.50 2.82
N GLN A 346 23.56 2.23 3.46
CA GLN A 346 23.45 3.64 3.84
C GLN A 346 24.52 4.50 3.14
N GLY A 347 24.52 5.82 3.36
CA GLY A 347 25.48 6.76 2.78
C GLY A 347 24.86 7.96 2.05
N GLY A 348 23.56 8.21 2.21
CA GLY A 348 22.87 9.35 1.61
C GLY A 348 22.97 9.37 0.09
N LEU A 349 23.28 10.52 -0.50
CA LEU A 349 23.49 10.68 -1.94
C LEU A 349 24.97 10.62 -2.35
N ASN A 350 25.87 10.24 -1.43
CA ASN A 350 27.31 10.18 -1.68
C ASN A 350 27.71 8.78 -2.15
N PHE A 351 28.15 8.67 -3.42
CA PHE A 351 28.49 7.38 -4.04
C PHE A 351 29.70 6.70 -3.42
N GLU A 352 30.68 7.46 -2.92
CA GLU A 352 31.85 6.89 -2.24
C GLU A 352 31.44 6.24 -0.92
N LEU A 353 30.60 6.92 -0.11
CA LEU A 353 30.08 6.35 1.13
C LEU A 353 29.16 5.15 0.87
N ARG A 354 28.35 5.19 -0.20
CA ARG A 354 27.54 4.05 -0.63
C ARG A 354 28.42 2.86 -1.01
N LYS A 355 29.51 3.09 -1.74
CA LYS A 355 30.46 2.05 -2.14
C LYS A 355 31.17 1.44 -0.94
N GLU A 356 31.65 2.27 -0.03
CA GLU A 356 32.25 1.83 1.23
C GLU A 356 31.26 0.96 2.05
N CYS A 357 30.02 1.40 2.17
CA CYS A 357 28.97 0.66 2.87
C CYS A 357 28.69 -0.69 2.20
N ILE A 358 28.58 -0.72 0.86
CA ILE A 358 28.41 -1.95 0.06
C ILE A 358 29.54 -2.93 0.36
N ASP A 359 30.79 -2.49 0.25
CA ASP A 359 31.96 -3.37 0.40
C ASP A 359 32.04 -3.98 1.81
N LYS A 360 31.61 -3.24 2.84
CA LYS A 360 31.58 -3.71 4.23
C LYS A 360 30.35 -4.58 4.55
N MET A 361 29.20 -4.38 3.91
CA MET A 361 27.95 -5.09 4.24
C MET A 361 27.68 -6.32 3.36
N VAL A 362 28.19 -6.38 2.12
CA VAL A 362 28.01 -7.53 1.23
C VAL A 362 28.44 -8.87 1.85
N PRO A 363 29.53 -8.97 2.66
CA PRO A 363 29.89 -10.20 3.33
C PRO A 363 28.81 -10.78 4.28
N TYR A 364 27.89 -9.93 4.78
CA TYR A 364 26.76 -10.35 5.62
C TYR A 364 25.51 -10.73 4.80
N ALA A 365 25.43 -10.32 3.53
CA ALA A 365 24.26 -10.46 2.69
C ALA A 365 24.14 -11.89 2.11
N LYS A 366 23.58 -12.82 2.90
CA LYS A 366 23.45 -14.23 2.48
C LYS A 366 22.37 -14.48 1.43
N TYR A 367 21.21 -13.83 1.57
CA TYR A 367 20.03 -14.10 0.73
C TYR A 367 19.34 -12.84 0.19
N GLY A 368 19.83 -11.65 0.54
CA GLY A 368 19.35 -10.39 0.00
C GLY A 368 19.91 -9.18 0.73
N ILE A 369 19.64 -8.01 0.17
CA ILE A 369 20.23 -6.74 0.60
C ILE A 369 19.29 -5.59 0.26
N ALA A 370 19.22 -4.60 1.15
CA ALA A 370 18.37 -3.44 1.00
C ALA A 370 19.18 -2.16 0.72
N ILE A 371 18.52 -1.19 0.10
CA ILE A 371 19.00 0.16 -0.16
C ILE A 371 18.09 1.10 0.64
N GLY A 372 18.64 1.70 1.69
CA GLY A 372 17.94 2.59 2.62
C GLY A 372 18.40 4.05 2.54
N GLY A 373 17.78 4.91 3.34
CA GLY A 373 18.12 6.34 3.42
C GLY A 373 17.78 7.12 2.14
N LEU A 374 16.73 6.71 1.43
CA LEU A 374 16.21 7.33 0.21
C LEU A 374 14.69 7.53 0.33
N SER A 375 14.10 8.23 -0.64
CA SER A 375 12.70 8.69 -0.64
C SER A 375 12.34 9.58 0.57
N GLY A 376 13.34 10.31 1.08
CA GLY A 376 13.23 11.19 2.26
C GLY A 376 12.96 12.66 1.94
N GLY A 377 12.84 13.00 0.65
CA GLY A 377 12.61 14.36 0.17
C GLY A 377 13.64 14.84 -0.85
N GLU A 378 14.65 14.03 -1.16
CA GLU A 378 15.65 14.37 -2.16
C GLU A 378 15.07 14.54 -3.56
N GLU A 379 15.78 15.30 -4.38
CA GLU A 379 15.46 15.45 -5.79
C GLU A 379 15.46 14.09 -6.51
N LYS A 380 14.49 13.92 -7.41
CA LYS A 380 14.28 12.65 -8.12
C LYS A 380 15.52 12.15 -8.86
N GLU A 381 16.32 13.07 -9.40
CA GLU A 381 17.58 12.75 -10.05
C GLU A 381 18.59 12.09 -9.10
N GLY A 382 18.82 12.70 -7.94
CA GLY A 382 19.70 12.15 -6.90
C GLY A 382 19.21 10.79 -6.43
N PHE A 383 17.90 10.64 -6.24
CA PHE A 383 17.26 9.37 -5.87
C PHE A 383 17.58 8.26 -6.87
N TRP A 384 17.19 8.41 -8.14
CA TRP A 384 17.30 7.29 -9.09
C TRP A 384 18.76 6.99 -9.44
N LYS A 385 19.65 8.00 -9.48
CA LYS A 385 21.10 7.79 -9.68
C LYS A 385 21.73 7.03 -8.53
N THR A 386 21.31 7.29 -7.29
CA THR A 386 21.80 6.54 -6.12
C THR A 386 21.33 5.08 -6.16
N VAL A 387 20.06 4.83 -6.49
CA VAL A 387 19.54 3.46 -6.68
C VAL A 387 20.30 2.75 -7.80
N ASP A 388 20.51 3.43 -8.92
CA ASP A 388 21.25 2.92 -10.06
C ASP A 388 22.68 2.54 -9.71
N PHE A 389 23.39 3.43 -9.02
CA PHE A 389 24.74 3.20 -8.52
C PHE A 389 24.80 1.98 -7.60
N CYS A 390 23.91 1.89 -6.61
CA CYS A 390 23.87 0.75 -5.70
C CYS A 390 23.59 -0.56 -6.46
N CYS A 391 22.61 -0.57 -7.35
CA CYS A 391 22.26 -1.78 -8.11
C CYS A 391 23.40 -2.30 -8.99
N LYS A 392 24.26 -1.41 -9.51
CA LYS A 392 25.47 -1.79 -10.29
C LYS A 392 26.57 -2.42 -9.44
N HIS A 393 26.67 -2.05 -8.17
CA HIS A 393 27.76 -2.50 -7.30
C HIS A 393 27.36 -3.63 -6.34
N LEU A 394 26.05 -3.88 -6.19
CA LEU A 394 25.52 -4.97 -5.39
C LEU A 394 25.57 -6.31 -6.15
N PRO A 395 25.80 -7.45 -5.46
CA PRO A 395 25.85 -8.76 -6.09
C PRO A 395 24.61 -9.06 -6.96
N GLU A 396 24.84 -9.63 -8.13
CA GLU A 396 23.76 -9.92 -9.08
C GLU A 396 22.86 -11.08 -8.62
N ASN A 397 23.42 -12.04 -7.88
CA ASN A 397 22.72 -13.23 -7.40
C ASN A 397 21.86 -12.98 -6.16
N LEU A 398 21.76 -11.73 -5.69
CA LEU A 398 20.93 -11.36 -4.55
C LEU A 398 19.73 -10.51 -4.99
N PRO A 399 18.57 -10.67 -4.33
CA PRO A 399 17.47 -9.74 -4.45
C PRO A 399 17.86 -8.39 -3.82
N LYS A 400 17.48 -7.31 -4.49
CA LYS A 400 17.79 -5.92 -4.12
C LYS A 400 16.50 -5.20 -3.73
N TYR A 401 16.38 -4.85 -2.46
CA TYR A 401 15.19 -4.21 -1.89
C TYR A 401 15.39 -2.69 -1.77
N VAL A 402 14.60 -1.89 -2.49
CA VAL A 402 14.62 -0.43 -2.34
C VAL A 402 13.47 -0.01 -1.41
N MET A 403 13.85 0.51 -0.24
CA MET A 403 12.91 0.76 0.86
C MET A 403 12.09 2.03 0.62
N GLY A 404 10.79 1.99 0.94
CA GLY A 404 9.92 3.17 0.96
C GLY A 404 9.43 3.68 -0.40
N VAL A 405 9.68 2.95 -1.49
CA VAL A 405 9.29 3.34 -2.86
C VAL A 405 7.94 2.76 -3.24
N GLY A 406 6.99 3.61 -3.58
CA GLY A 406 5.63 3.18 -3.93
C GLY A 406 4.94 3.92 -5.06
N TRP A 407 5.50 5.02 -5.57
CA TRP A 407 4.90 5.65 -6.74
C TRP A 407 5.26 4.86 -7.99
N GLN A 408 4.30 4.70 -8.91
CA GLN A 408 4.40 3.75 -10.02
C GLN A 408 5.67 3.96 -10.86
N THR A 409 5.96 5.21 -11.21
CA THR A 409 7.13 5.58 -12.03
C THR A 409 8.44 5.23 -11.33
N ASP A 410 8.54 5.51 -10.02
CA ASP A 410 9.77 5.23 -9.27
C ASP A 410 10.04 3.73 -9.20
N MET A 411 9.01 2.93 -8.91
CA MET A 411 9.17 1.47 -8.83
C MET A 411 9.60 0.87 -10.17
N VAL A 412 8.97 1.31 -11.27
CA VAL A 412 9.37 0.88 -12.62
C VAL A 412 10.83 1.23 -12.86
N LEU A 413 11.24 2.49 -12.67
CA LEU A 413 12.62 2.91 -12.93
C LEU A 413 13.64 2.21 -12.03
N CYS A 414 13.34 2.03 -10.74
CA CYS A 414 14.20 1.28 -9.84
C CYS A 414 14.35 -0.18 -10.28
N ALA A 415 13.26 -0.83 -10.71
CA ALA A 415 13.32 -2.19 -11.24
C ALA A 415 14.16 -2.27 -12.53
N LEU A 416 14.06 -1.25 -13.39
CA LEU A 416 14.88 -1.14 -14.59
C LEU A 416 16.37 -0.89 -14.29
N SER A 417 16.69 -0.23 -13.17
CA SER A 417 18.06 -0.12 -12.63
C SER A 417 18.58 -1.45 -12.07
N GLY A 418 17.69 -2.39 -11.78
CA GLY A 418 18.01 -3.74 -11.30
C GLY A 418 17.47 -4.05 -9.90
N ALA A 419 16.59 -3.24 -9.31
CA ALA A 419 15.93 -3.56 -8.04
C ALA A 419 14.83 -4.63 -8.20
N ASP A 420 14.52 -5.36 -7.12
CA ASP A 420 13.58 -6.51 -7.12
C ASP A 420 12.41 -6.35 -6.14
N MET A 421 12.56 -5.57 -5.08
CA MET A 421 11.55 -5.48 -4.03
C MET A 421 11.32 -4.01 -3.68
N PHE A 422 10.06 -3.67 -3.41
CA PHE A 422 9.60 -2.33 -3.06
C PHE A 422 8.52 -2.42 -1.99
N ASP A 423 8.40 -1.42 -1.14
CA ASP A 423 7.31 -1.27 -0.19
C ASP A 423 6.88 0.19 -0.09
N CYS A 424 5.61 0.43 0.17
CA CYS A 424 5.16 1.76 0.53
C CYS A 424 3.74 1.75 1.09
N VAL A 425 3.45 2.73 1.96
CA VAL A 425 2.08 3.01 2.40
C VAL A 425 1.26 3.74 1.35
N TYR A 426 1.87 4.28 0.28
CA TYR A 426 1.24 5.15 -0.71
C TYR A 426 -0.11 4.62 -1.21
N PRO A 427 -0.25 3.38 -1.71
CA PRO A 427 -1.53 2.87 -2.24
C PRO A 427 -2.67 2.90 -1.22
N THR A 428 -2.38 2.52 0.02
CA THR A 428 -3.39 2.51 1.10
C THR A 428 -3.66 3.91 1.63
N ARG A 429 -2.66 4.80 1.63
CA ARG A 429 -2.78 6.17 2.11
C ARG A 429 -3.58 7.01 1.13
N THR A 430 -3.29 6.93 -0.17
CA THR A 430 -4.01 7.67 -1.21
C THR A 430 -5.44 7.19 -1.37
N ALA A 431 -5.71 5.88 -1.20
CA ALA A 431 -7.06 5.34 -1.15
C ALA A 431 -7.94 6.04 -0.09
N ARG A 432 -7.39 6.32 1.09
CA ARG A 432 -8.11 7.03 2.17
C ARG A 432 -8.38 8.50 1.86
N PHE A 433 -7.62 9.10 0.94
CA PHE A 433 -7.87 10.45 0.42
C PHE A 433 -8.76 10.45 -0.83
N GLY A 434 -9.33 9.31 -1.20
CA GLY A 434 -10.24 9.20 -2.35
C GLY A 434 -9.52 9.14 -3.70
N THR A 435 -8.24 8.75 -3.73
CA THR A 435 -7.48 8.59 -4.97
C THR A 435 -7.37 7.10 -5.33
N ALA A 436 -7.78 6.76 -6.54
CA ALA A 436 -7.58 5.45 -7.14
C ALA A 436 -6.40 5.48 -8.11
N LEU A 437 -5.56 4.44 -8.09
CA LEU A 437 -4.46 4.28 -9.05
C LEU A 437 -4.96 3.60 -10.32
N VAL A 438 -4.59 4.09 -11.50
CA VAL A 438 -5.03 3.55 -12.80
C VAL A 438 -3.88 3.56 -13.80
N PHE A 439 -3.93 2.65 -14.77
CA PHE A 439 -2.93 2.52 -15.82
C PHE A 439 -3.16 3.49 -16.97
N GLU A 440 -4.40 3.92 -17.21
CA GLU A 440 -4.77 4.66 -18.42
C GLU A 440 -5.63 5.88 -18.10
N ASN A 441 -5.60 6.85 -19.03
CA ASN A 441 -6.52 7.99 -19.08
C ASN A 441 -6.56 8.85 -17.80
N ALA A 442 -5.42 8.99 -17.11
CA ALA A 442 -5.31 9.80 -15.91
C ALA A 442 -4.01 10.61 -15.84
N SER A 443 -4.08 11.79 -15.22
CA SER A 443 -2.89 12.57 -14.90
C SER A 443 -2.15 11.89 -13.74
N ASN A 444 -0.89 11.53 -13.94
CA ASN A 444 -0.06 10.78 -12.98
C ASN A 444 -0.63 9.40 -12.59
N GLY A 445 -1.46 8.79 -13.45
CA GLY A 445 -2.07 7.48 -13.16
C GLY A 445 -3.02 7.52 -11.96
N GLU A 446 -3.65 8.67 -11.70
CA GLU A 446 -4.50 8.90 -10.53
C GLU A 446 -5.90 9.40 -10.90
N LEU A 447 -6.94 8.72 -10.39
CA LEU A 447 -8.31 9.21 -10.39
C LEU A 447 -8.69 9.69 -8.98
N HIS A 448 -8.90 10.99 -8.83
CA HIS A 448 -9.44 11.57 -7.60
C HIS A 448 -10.96 11.41 -7.54
N ILE A 449 -11.42 10.25 -7.08
CA ILE A 449 -12.83 9.82 -7.07
C ILE A 449 -13.72 10.75 -6.23
N ASN A 450 -13.15 11.54 -5.32
CA ASN A 450 -13.89 12.58 -4.59
C ASN A 450 -14.35 13.76 -5.45
N ARG A 451 -13.89 13.89 -6.71
CA ARG A 451 -14.31 14.97 -7.62
C ARG A 451 -15.74 14.76 -8.15
N GLN A 452 -16.48 15.85 -8.28
CA GLN A 452 -17.89 15.86 -8.73
C GLN A 452 -18.12 15.24 -10.11
N ILE A 453 -17.11 15.22 -10.98
CA ILE A 453 -17.19 14.57 -12.30
C ILE A 453 -17.55 13.09 -12.23
N TYR A 454 -17.34 12.43 -11.09
CA TYR A 454 -17.64 11.01 -10.90
C TYR A 454 -19.03 10.74 -10.32
N LYS A 455 -19.81 11.77 -9.98
CA LYS A 455 -21.12 11.64 -9.34
C LYS A 455 -22.07 10.72 -10.10
N ASP A 456 -22.05 10.82 -11.43
CA ASP A 456 -22.90 10.03 -12.34
C ASP A 456 -22.07 9.11 -13.27
N ASP A 457 -20.81 8.82 -12.90
CA ASP A 457 -19.95 7.88 -13.65
C ASP A 457 -20.18 6.44 -13.16
N PHE A 458 -21.04 5.70 -13.86
CA PHE A 458 -21.39 4.32 -13.52
C PHE A 458 -20.39 3.27 -14.01
N ARG A 459 -19.25 3.68 -14.57
CA ARG A 459 -18.17 2.74 -14.93
C ARG A 459 -17.44 2.24 -13.67
N PRO A 460 -16.74 1.09 -13.75
CA PRO A 460 -15.80 0.71 -12.70
C PRO A 460 -14.66 1.71 -12.57
N VAL A 461 -13.85 1.61 -11.51
CA VAL A 461 -12.65 2.45 -11.35
C VAL A 461 -11.74 2.34 -12.59
N GLU A 462 -11.55 1.12 -13.12
CA GLU A 462 -10.82 0.82 -14.34
C GLU A 462 -11.45 -0.42 -15.00
N GLU A 463 -11.69 -0.39 -16.32
CA GLU A 463 -12.51 -1.38 -17.04
C GLU A 463 -11.86 -2.78 -17.09
N ASP A 464 -10.56 -2.84 -17.38
CA ASP A 464 -9.81 -4.11 -17.47
C ASP A 464 -9.26 -4.60 -16.12
N CYS A 465 -9.55 -3.89 -15.03
CA CYS A 465 -9.06 -4.27 -13.72
C CYS A 465 -9.85 -5.46 -13.16
N THR A 466 -9.13 -6.54 -12.82
CA THR A 466 -9.76 -7.79 -12.37
C THR A 466 -10.08 -7.83 -10.87
N CYS A 467 -9.79 -6.75 -10.14
CA CYS A 467 -10.00 -6.68 -8.70
C CYS A 467 -11.49 -6.73 -8.34
N ARG A 468 -11.78 -7.11 -7.10
CA ARG A 468 -13.16 -7.22 -6.60
C ARG A 468 -13.90 -5.87 -6.66
N THR A 469 -13.21 -4.75 -6.45
CA THR A 469 -13.80 -3.41 -6.50
C THR A 469 -14.33 -3.10 -7.89
N CYS A 470 -13.50 -3.21 -8.93
CA CYS A 470 -13.91 -2.93 -10.32
C CYS A 470 -14.98 -3.91 -10.82
N LYS A 471 -14.99 -5.15 -10.37
CA LYS A 471 -16.01 -6.13 -10.76
C LYS A 471 -17.41 -5.89 -10.17
N LYS A 472 -17.53 -5.05 -9.14
CA LYS A 472 -18.76 -4.96 -8.32
C LYS A 472 -19.27 -3.55 -8.08
N TYR A 473 -18.41 -2.53 -8.17
CA TYR A 473 -18.74 -1.17 -7.77
C TYR A 473 -18.39 -0.17 -8.85
N THR A 474 -19.18 0.90 -8.91
CA THR A 474 -19.01 1.99 -9.85
C THR A 474 -18.24 3.15 -9.22
N ARG A 475 -17.67 4.03 -10.04
CA ARG A 475 -17.04 5.28 -9.59
C ARG A 475 -18.06 6.16 -8.85
N ALA A 476 -19.29 6.25 -9.34
CA ALA A 476 -20.41 6.97 -8.71
C ALA A 476 -20.70 6.49 -7.29
N PHE A 477 -20.75 5.17 -7.07
CA PHE A 477 -20.94 4.61 -5.73
C PHE A 477 -19.80 5.01 -4.79
N ILE A 478 -18.56 4.83 -5.23
CA ILE A 478 -17.38 5.15 -4.41
C ILE A 478 -17.33 6.66 -4.13
N HIS A 479 -17.64 7.50 -5.12
CA HIS A 479 -17.74 8.96 -4.99
C HIS A 479 -18.79 9.37 -3.95
N ALA A 480 -19.98 8.75 -3.98
CA ALA A 480 -21.04 9.08 -3.04
C ALA A 480 -20.66 8.76 -1.58
N SER A 481 -19.86 7.71 -1.38
CA SER A 481 -19.44 7.18 -0.08
C SER A 481 -18.10 7.74 0.44
N ILE A 482 -17.18 8.18 -0.42
CA ILE A 482 -15.85 8.60 0.00
C ILE A 482 -15.91 9.83 0.93
N GLY A 483 -15.16 9.78 2.04
CA GLY A 483 -15.20 10.80 3.08
C GLY A 483 -16.40 10.73 4.03
N LYS A 484 -17.38 9.86 3.76
CA LYS A 484 -18.56 9.64 4.60
C LYS A 484 -18.56 8.25 5.24
N GLU A 485 -18.17 7.24 4.46
CA GLU A 485 -18.22 5.84 4.86
C GLU A 485 -16.85 5.16 4.72
N ALA A 486 -16.47 4.37 5.72
CA ALA A 486 -15.20 3.64 5.72
C ALA A 486 -15.07 2.64 4.55
N VAL A 487 -16.21 2.16 4.04
CA VAL A 487 -16.26 1.19 2.92
C VAL A 487 -15.61 1.74 1.64
N ALA A 488 -15.70 3.04 1.37
CA ALA A 488 -15.09 3.61 0.18
C ALA A 488 -13.55 3.52 0.24
N CYS A 489 -12.96 3.83 1.41
CA CYS A 489 -11.53 3.67 1.66
C CYS A 489 -11.10 2.21 1.54
N HIS A 490 -11.93 1.28 2.04
CA HIS A 490 -11.72 -0.16 1.90
C HIS A 490 -11.65 -0.58 0.42
N LEU A 491 -12.66 -0.21 -0.37
CA LEU A 491 -12.77 -0.55 -1.79
C LEU A 491 -11.60 0.01 -2.62
N LEU A 492 -11.21 1.26 -2.37
CA LEU A 492 -10.06 1.86 -3.03
C LEU A 492 -8.74 1.23 -2.58
N THR A 493 -8.64 0.76 -1.34
CA THR A 493 -7.44 0.06 -0.85
C THR A 493 -7.26 -1.29 -1.54
N VAL A 494 -8.34 -2.07 -1.71
CA VAL A 494 -8.32 -3.32 -2.50
C VAL A 494 -7.83 -3.04 -3.93
N HIS A 495 -8.41 -2.02 -4.57
CA HIS A 495 -8.06 -1.63 -5.94
C HIS A 495 -6.60 -1.19 -6.06
N ASN A 496 -6.15 -0.26 -5.22
CA ASN A 496 -4.80 0.31 -5.32
C ASN A 496 -3.71 -0.73 -5.03
N ILE A 497 -3.92 -1.68 -4.12
CA ILE A 497 -2.97 -2.78 -3.89
C ILE A 497 -2.92 -3.71 -5.11
N HIS A 498 -4.09 -4.09 -5.63
CA HIS A 498 -4.15 -4.93 -6.84
C HIS A 498 -3.46 -4.26 -8.03
N HIS A 499 -3.67 -2.95 -8.23
CA HIS A 499 -3.02 -2.17 -9.29
C HIS A 499 -1.49 -2.27 -9.21
N GLN A 500 -0.89 -2.09 -8.02
CA GLN A 500 0.57 -2.13 -7.84
C GLN A 500 1.15 -3.52 -8.10
N LEU A 501 0.45 -4.57 -7.64
CA LEU A 501 0.86 -5.95 -7.88
C LEU A 501 0.74 -6.32 -9.37
N GLU A 502 -0.31 -5.85 -10.04
CA GLU A 502 -0.50 -6.03 -11.48
C GLU A 502 0.53 -5.23 -12.29
N LEU A 503 0.93 -4.02 -11.86
CA LEU A 503 2.01 -3.24 -12.48
C LEU A 503 3.32 -4.03 -12.49
N MET A 504 3.70 -4.57 -11.33
CA MET A 504 4.91 -5.40 -11.22
C MET A 504 4.81 -6.70 -12.03
N LYS A 505 3.62 -7.30 -12.14
CA LYS A 505 3.38 -8.47 -13.00
C LYS A 505 3.49 -8.14 -14.48
N ARG A 506 2.95 -7.01 -14.93
CA ARG A 506 3.10 -6.52 -16.31
C ARG A 506 4.57 -6.25 -16.63
N LEU A 507 5.32 -5.66 -15.70
CA LEU A 507 6.76 -5.45 -15.85
C LEU A 507 7.54 -6.78 -15.92
N ARG A 508 7.23 -7.76 -15.07
CA ARG A 508 7.82 -9.12 -15.16
C ARG A 508 7.58 -9.74 -16.53
N LYS A 509 6.34 -9.70 -17.02
CA LYS A 509 6.00 -10.18 -18.37
C LYS A 509 6.82 -9.45 -19.44
N ALA A 510 7.03 -8.14 -19.28
CA ALA A 510 7.78 -7.36 -20.26
C ALA A 510 9.28 -7.70 -20.27
N ILE A 511 9.86 -7.95 -19.08
CA ILE A 511 11.24 -8.42 -18.93
C ILE A 511 11.40 -9.80 -19.57
N ASN A 512 10.46 -10.72 -19.29
CA ASN A 512 10.45 -12.07 -19.82
C ASN A 512 10.44 -12.09 -21.36
N LEU A 513 9.57 -11.28 -21.96
CA LEU A 513 9.39 -11.17 -23.41
C LEU A 513 10.41 -10.23 -24.08
N LYS A 514 11.34 -9.65 -23.31
CA LYS A 514 12.33 -8.65 -23.78
C LYS A 514 11.70 -7.46 -24.53
N ASN A 515 10.49 -7.05 -24.15
CA ASN A 515 9.76 -5.95 -24.76
C ASN A 515 9.52 -4.77 -23.79
N VAL A 516 10.47 -4.55 -22.87
CA VAL A 516 10.39 -3.46 -21.88
C VAL A 516 10.22 -2.08 -22.52
N GLY A 517 10.78 -1.83 -23.71
CA GLY A 517 10.59 -0.58 -24.44
C GLY A 517 9.11 -0.29 -24.77
N GLU A 518 8.39 -1.31 -25.26
CA GLU A 518 6.96 -1.21 -25.56
C GLU A 518 6.13 -1.06 -24.26
N PHE A 519 6.51 -1.79 -23.21
CA PHE A 519 5.91 -1.60 -21.88
C PHE A 519 6.09 -0.16 -21.39
N LEU A 520 7.29 0.41 -21.50
CA LEU A 520 7.59 1.78 -21.08
C LEU A 520 6.79 2.81 -21.88
N LYS A 521 6.66 2.63 -23.19
CA LYS A 521 5.86 3.50 -24.05
C LYS A 521 4.42 3.58 -23.56
N ASN A 522 3.78 2.41 -23.40
CA ASN A 522 2.40 2.31 -22.91
C ASN A 522 2.25 2.81 -21.47
N PHE A 523 3.23 2.49 -20.60
CA PHE A 523 3.26 2.97 -19.22
C PHE A 523 3.35 4.50 -19.14
N ILE A 524 4.23 5.13 -19.92
CA ILE A 524 4.38 6.60 -19.92
C ILE A 524 3.14 7.27 -20.47
N ASP A 525 2.60 6.75 -21.57
CA ASP A 525 1.39 7.29 -22.18
C ASP A 525 0.23 7.26 -21.18
N GLY A 526 -0.01 6.11 -20.55
CA GLY A 526 -1.06 5.95 -19.55
C GLY A 526 -0.83 6.73 -18.25
N GLN A 527 0.40 6.70 -17.72
CA GLN A 527 0.77 7.36 -16.46
C GLN A 527 0.73 8.88 -16.57
N PHE A 528 1.17 9.46 -17.68
CA PHE A 528 1.29 10.92 -17.82
C PHE A 528 0.32 11.54 -18.83
N SER A 529 -0.51 10.73 -19.48
CA SER A 529 -1.34 11.15 -20.63
C SER A 529 -0.47 11.71 -21.77
N GLY A 530 0.56 10.95 -22.12
CA GLY A 530 1.50 11.24 -23.21
C GLY A 530 2.91 11.62 -22.77
N VAL A 531 3.87 11.36 -23.66
CA VAL A 531 5.31 11.59 -23.46
C VAL A 531 5.63 13.04 -23.10
N GLU A 532 4.91 14.02 -23.63
CA GLU A 532 5.18 15.44 -23.36
C GLU A 532 5.05 15.80 -21.89
N LYS A 533 4.09 15.19 -21.19
CA LYS A 533 3.81 15.41 -19.77
C LYS A 533 4.68 14.56 -18.85
N CYS A 534 5.45 13.61 -19.40
CA CYS A 534 6.39 12.82 -18.63
C CYS A 534 7.50 13.73 -18.05
N PRO A 535 7.77 13.65 -16.73
CA PRO A 535 8.78 14.49 -16.08
C PRO A 535 10.17 14.34 -16.70
N ALA A 536 10.92 15.44 -16.75
CA ALA A 536 12.26 15.47 -17.34
C ALA A 536 13.22 14.46 -16.70
N TRP A 537 13.18 14.32 -15.37
CA TRP A 537 14.03 13.37 -14.64
C TRP A 537 13.73 11.91 -15.04
N ALA A 538 12.47 11.57 -15.32
CA ALA A 538 12.06 10.23 -15.72
C ALA A 538 12.52 9.93 -17.15
N LYS A 539 12.37 10.90 -18.07
CA LYS A 539 12.89 10.81 -19.44
C LYS A 539 14.40 10.56 -19.44
N MET A 540 15.13 11.32 -18.62
CA MET A 540 16.57 11.19 -18.45
C MET A 540 16.95 9.81 -17.90
N ALA A 541 16.28 9.35 -16.83
CA ALA A 541 16.52 8.02 -16.26
C ALA A 541 16.32 6.91 -17.31
N ILE A 542 15.20 6.91 -18.04
CA ILE A 542 14.91 5.90 -19.08
C ILE A 542 16.03 5.84 -20.13
N LYS A 543 16.49 7.01 -20.60
CA LYS A 543 17.58 7.13 -21.57
C LYS A 543 18.89 6.57 -21.00
N GLU A 544 19.27 6.97 -19.79
CA GLU A 544 20.52 6.52 -19.16
C GLU A 544 20.50 5.03 -18.77
N LEU A 545 19.31 4.46 -18.54
CA LEU A 545 19.13 3.03 -18.31
C LEU A 545 19.18 2.19 -19.61
N GLY A 546 19.38 2.82 -20.77
CA GLY A 546 19.58 2.14 -22.05
C GLY A 546 18.28 1.77 -22.76
N TYR A 547 17.17 2.43 -22.43
CA TYR A 547 15.92 2.31 -23.18
C TYR A 547 15.83 3.46 -24.19
N GLY A 548 15.71 3.08 -25.47
CA GLY A 548 15.97 3.94 -26.62
C GLY A 548 14.98 5.09 -26.83
N PRO A 549 15.25 5.97 -27.83
CA PRO A 549 14.38 7.09 -28.17
C PRO A 549 12.96 6.65 -28.59
N ASP A 550 12.82 5.42 -29.09
CA ASP A 550 11.56 4.82 -29.55
C ASP A 550 10.47 4.78 -28.45
N VAL A 551 10.87 4.76 -27.16
CA VAL A 551 9.95 4.89 -26.02
C VAL A 551 9.21 6.24 -26.04
N PHE A 552 9.86 7.27 -26.57
CA PHE A 552 9.36 8.64 -26.65
C PHE A 552 8.81 9.02 -28.02
N GLU A 553 8.92 8.13 -29.01
CA GLU A 553 8.32 8.37 -30.33
C GLU A 553 6.80 8.24 -30.23
N THR A 554 6.10 9.33 -30.52
CA THR A 554 4.64 9.31 -30.66
C THR A 554 4.29 8.35 -31.79
N SER A 555 3.40 7.39 -31.53
CA SER A 555 2.79 6.63 -32.63
C SER A 555 2.10 7.63 -33.55
N LYS A 556 2.68 7.88 -34.73
CA LYS A 556 1.95 8.56 -35.79
C LYS A 556 0.65 7.77 -35.99
N PRO A 557 -0.53 8.40 -35.98
CA PRO A 557 -1.74 7.68 -36.34
C PRO A 557 -1.51 7.07 -37.72
N GLU A 558 -1.72 5.76 -37.86
CA GLU A 558 -1.73 5.11 -39.16
C GLU A 558 -2.68 5.92 -40.03
N LYS A 559 -2.14 6.54 -41.09
CA LYS A 559 -2.98 7.14 -42.12
C LYS A 559 -3.83 5.99 -42.65
N SER A 560 -5.14 6.08 -42.45
CA SER A 560 -6.10 5.23 -43.12
C SER A 560 -5.73 5.17 -44.62
N PRO A 561 -5.75 3.99 -45.25
CA PRO A 561 -5.48 3.90 -46.67
C PRO A 561 -6.42 4.88 -47.37
N ALA A 562 -5.84 5.83 -48.11
CA ALA A 562 -6.61 6.69 -48.98
C ALA A 562 -7.47 5.79 -49.85
N THR A 563 -8.79 5.90 -49.70
CA THR A 563 -9.74 5.34 -50.64
C THR A 563 -9.43 5.98 -51.98
N ASN A 564 -8.69 5.26 -52.83
CA ASN A 564 -8.53 5.62 -54.23
C ASN A 564 -9.91 5.52 -54.87
N GLY A 565 -10.54 6.68 -55.05
CA GLY A 565 -11.68 6.80 -55.94
C GLY A 565 -11.21 6.58 -57.37
N ALA A 566 -11.86 5.61 -58.03
CA ALA A 566 -11.99 5.51 -59.47
C ALA A 566 -13.47 5.34 -59.77
#